data_AF-A0A3B8RP66-F1
#
_entry.id   AF-A0A3B8RP66-F1
#
_cell.length_a   1.000
_cell.length_b   1.000
_cell.length_c   1.000
_cell.angle_alpha   90.00
_cell.angle_beta   90.00
_cell.angle_gamma   90.00
#
_symmetry.space_group_name_H-M   'P 1'
#
loop_
_entity.id
_entity.type
_entity.pdbx_description
1 polymer ?
#
loop_
_entity_poly.entity_id
_entity_poly.type
_entity_poly.pdbx_seq_one_letter_code
_entity_poly.pdbx_strand_id
1 'polypeptide(L)'
;FPAWDLFEIHKYRGSSIAERRRPVGSLETSRGCVFNCCFCNKKMYGNSFRPKSAIRVVDEIEHMLDVGFKEIRIQDDMFSTNIKRAKAICDEIIKRKLKFFWTLFNGIRVDSV
;
A
#
# COMPACT_ATOMS: atom_id res chain seq x y z
N PHE A 1 1.04 -12.60 8.30
CA PHE A 1 0.31 -11.56 7.54
C PHE A 1 -1.11 -11.46 8.10
N PRO A 2 -1.95 -10.48 7.70
CA PRO A 2 -3.38 -10.56 8.00
C PRO A 2 -3.97 -11.89 7.47
N ALA A 3 -4.94 -12.46 8.19
CA ALA A 3 -5.53 -13.76 7.85
C ALA A 3 -6.59 -13.60 6.74
N TRP A 4 -6.14 -13.30 5.53
CA TRP A 4 -7.01 -13.06 4.37
C TRP A 4 -7.78 -14.30 3.91
N ASP A 5 -7.21 -15.48 4.18
CA ASP A 5 -7.78 -16.81 3.97
C ASP A 5 -9.09 -17.05 4.74
N LEU A 6 -9.34 -16.30 5.83
CA LEU A 6 -10.59 -16.37 6.59
C LEU A 6 -11.77 -15.66 5.92
N PHE A 7 -11.52 -14.89 4.86
CA PHE A 7 -12.54 -14.06 4.22
C PHE A 7 -12.79 -14.48 2.76
N GLU A 8 -14.05 -14.39 2.34
CA GLU A 8 -14.42 -14.59 0.94
C GLU A 8 -14.09 -13.33 0.11
N ILE A 9 -12.80 -13.15 -0.23
CA ILE A 9 -12.27 -11.93 -0.86
C ILE A 9 -13.02 -11.50 -2.13
N HIS A 10 -13.63 -12.43 -2.87
CA HIS A 10 -14.36 -12.15 -4.10
C HIS A 10 -15.70 -11.43 -3.90
N LYS A 11 -16.22 -11.40 -2.66
CA LYS A 11 -17.44 -10.67 -2.28
C LYS A 11 -17.21 -9.17 -2.12
N TYR A 12 -15.98 -8.75 -1.83
CA TYR A 12 -15.62 -7.35 -1.63
C TYR A 12 -15.38 -6.67 -2.98
N ARG A 13 -16.32 -5.82 -3.38
CA ARG A 13 -16.31 -5.12 -4.69
C ARG A 13 -16.61 -3.65 -4.49
N GLY A 14 -15.85 -2.80 -5.16
CA GLY A 14 -16.09 -1.37 -5.27
C GLY A 14 -16.56 -0.97 -6.68
N SER A 15 -16.47 0.32 -6.99
CA SER A 15 -16.87 0.85 -8.30
C SER A 15 -15.91 0.41 -9.41
N SER A 16 -16.46 0.05 -10.57
CA SER A 16 -15.69 -0.26 -11.78
C SER A 16 -14.88 0.93 -12.30
N ILE A 17 -15.20 2.16 -11.87
CA ILE A 17 -14.44 3.37 -12.21
C ILE A 17 -13.10 3.39 -11.45
N ALA A 18 -13.08 2.87 -10.22
CA ALA A 18 -11.92 2.94 -9.33
C ALA A 18 -11.07 1.66 -9.34
N GLU A 19 -11.60 0.56 -9.88
CA GLU A 19 -10.98 -0.77 -9.84
C GLU A 19 -10.57 -1.22 -11.25
N ARG A 20 -9.29 -1.53 -11.43
CA ARG A 20 -8.76 -2.07 -12.68
C ARG A 20 -8.89 -3.59 -12.74
N ARG A 21 -8.61 -4.30 -11.64
CA ARG A 21 -8.73 -5.76 -11.56
C ARG A 21 -9.23 -6.22 -10.19
N ARG A 22 -10.22 -7.12 -10.19
CA ARG A 22 -10.82 -7.69 -8.97
C ARG A 22 -10.29 -9.09 -8.67
N PRO A 23 -10.14 -9.49 -7.38
CA PRO A 23 -10.42 -8.71 -6.17
C PRO A 23 -9.35 -7.65 -5.87
N VAL A 24 -9.76 -6.58 -5.19
CA VAL A 24 -8.85 -5.52 -4.75
C VAL A 24 -8.56 -5.67 -3.26
N GLY A 25 -7.28 -5.75 -2.90
CA GLY A 25 -6.82 -5.82 -1.52
C GLY A 25 -6.30 -4.46 -1.05
N SER A 26 -6.43 -4.19 0.25
CA SER A 26 -5.83 -3.00 0.87
C SER A 26 -4.56 -3.41 1.61
N LEU A 27 -3.49 -2.67 1.38
CA LEU A 27 -2.18 -2.88 2.01
C LEU A 27 -1.77 -1.60 2.73
N GLU A 28 -1.31 -1.75 3.96
CA GLU A 28 -0.65 -0.68 4.71
C GLU A 28 0.85 -0.98 4.76
N THR A 29 1.68 -0.10 4.23
CA THR A 29 3.14 -0.24 4.22
C THR A 29 3.83 0.69 5.21
N SER A 30 3.13 1.72 5.69
CA SER A 30 3.55 2.61 6.76
C SER A 30 2.34 3.26 7.44
N ARG A 31 2.54 3.76 8.66
CA ARG A 31 1.54 4.54 9.41
C ARG A 31 2.06 5.93 9.71
N GLY A 32 1.18 6.92 9.52
CA GLY A 32 1.42 8.31 9.86
C GLY A 32 2.27 9.06 8.85
N CYS A 33 2.25 10.38 8.96
CA CYS A 33 2.91 11.30 8.05
C CYS A 33 3.56 12.44 8.84
N VAL A 34 4.81 12.77 8.51
CA VAL A 34 5.58 13.81 9.21
C VAL A 34 5.12 15.24 8.86
N PHE A 35 4.31 15.41 7.82
CA PHE A 35 3.86 16.72 7.35
C PHE A 35 2.64 17.25 8.13
N ASN A 36 2.55 18.57 8.28
CA ASN A 36 1.49 19.29 9.01
C ASN A 36 0.56 20.09 8.08
N CYS A 37 -0.02 19.44 7.07
CA CYS A 37 -0.98 20.12 6.17
C CYS A 37 -2.20 20.63 6.96
N CYS A 38 -2.56 21.90 6.77
CA CYS A 38 -3.64 22.57 7.53
C CYS A 38 -5.03 21.95 7.34
N PHE A 39 -5.24 21.21 6.25
CA PHE A 39 -6.50 20.54 5.91
C PHE A 39 -6.51 19.05 6.29
N CYS A 40 -5.38 18.45 6.67
CA CYS A 40 -5.26 17.01 6.79
C CYS A 40 -5.72 16.50 8.16
N ASN A 41 -6.61 15.50 8.18
CA ASN A 41 -7.04 14.83 9.40
C ASN A 41 -6.13 13.64 9.74
N LYS A 42 -4.98 13.92 10.36
CA LYS A 42 -4.01 12.90 10.79
C LYS A 42 -4.13 12.45 12.25
N LYS A 43 -5.27 12.75 12.92
CA LYS A 43 -5.45 12.46 14.35
C LYS A 43 -5.25 10.99 14.72
N MET A 44 -5.49 10.07 13.77
CA MET A 44 -5.36 8.62 13.99
C MET A 44 -3.92 8.14 14.19
N TYR A 45 -2.96 8.68 13.44
CA TYR A 45 -1.57 8.21 13.47
C TYR A 45 -0.54 9.27 13.91
N GLY A 46 -0.98 10.52 14.08
CA GLY A 46 -0.13 11.61 14.53
C GLY A 46 0.97 11.97 13.53
N ASN A 47 2.08 12.52 14.06
CA ASN A 47 3.18 13.08 13.26
C ASN A 47 4.36 12.12 13.09
N SER A 48 4.18 10.86 13.46
CA SER A 48 5.24 9.84 13.38
C SER A 48 5.12 9.07 12.07
N PHE A 49 6.24 8.87 11.36
CA PHE A 49 6.30 7.92 10.26
C PHE A 49 6.84 6.58 10.75
N ARG A 50 6.01 5.54 10.66
CA ARG A 50 6.34 4.19 11.12
C ARG A 50 6.25 3.20 9.95
N PRO A 51 7.36 2.98 9.22
CA PRO A 51 7.37 2.10 8.07
C PRO A 51 7.51 0.62 8.44
N LYS A 52 6.90 -0.25 7.64
CA LYS A 52 7.36 -1.65 7.49
C LYS A 52 8.66 -1.67 6.66
N SER A 53 9.52 -2.68 6.88
CA SER A 53 10.70 -2.90 6.05
C SER A 53 10.30 -3.26 4.61
N ALA A 54 11.16 -2.98 3.63
CA ALA A 54 10.87 -3.25 2.23
C ALA A 54 10.56 -4.74 1.98
N ILE A 55 11.39 -5.64 2.53
CA ILE A 55 11.21 -7.09 2.44
C ILE A 55 9.83 -7.49 2.99
N ARG A 56 9.48 -7.04 4.21
CA ARG A 56 8.18 -7.36 4.83
C ARG A 56 7.00 -6.91 3.98
N VAL A 57 7.10 -5.74 3.33
CA VAL A 57 6.06 -5.22 2.44
C VAL A 57 5.90 -6.12 1.22
N VAL A 58 7.01 -6.53 0.59
CA VAL A 58 6.95 -7.38 -0.60
C VAL A 58 6.52 -8.81 -0.26
N ASP A 59 6.90 -9.35 0.91
CA ASP A 59 6.40 -10.64 1.38
C ASP A 59 4.86 -10.62 1.58
N GLU A 60 4.32 -9.50 2.10
CA GLU A 60 2.88 -9.32 2.27
C GLU A 60 2.16 -9.16 0.93
N ILE A 61 2.77 -8.45 -0.04
CA ILE A 61 2.29 -8.36 -1.42
C ILE A 61 2.21 -9.75 -2.05
N GLU A 62 3.30 -10.52 -2.00
CA GLU A 62 3.37 -11.87 -2.55
C GLU A 62 2.30 -12.78 -1.94
N HIS A 63 2.17 -12.76 -0.62
CA HIS A 63 1.11 -13.50 0.07
C HIS A 63 -0.30 -13.08 -0.36
N MET A 64 -0.57 -11.78 -0.56
CA MET A 64 -1.86 -11.31 -1.06
C MET A 64 -2.13 -11.79 -2.51
N LEU A 65 -1.11 -11.85 -3.36
CA LEU A 65 -1.23 -12.37 -4.72
C LEU A 65 -1.53 -13.87 -4.70
N ASP A 66 -0.87 -14.63 -3.82
CA ASP A 66 -1.11 -16.07 -3.64
C ASP A 66 -2.54 -16.36 -3.15
N VAL A 67 -3.07 -15.51 -2.28
CA VAL A 67 -4.47 -15.57 -1.81
C VAL A 67 -5.46 -15.21 -2.94
N GLY A 68 -5.00 -14.57 -4.02
CA GLY A 68 -5.80 -14.33 -5.22
C GLY A 68 -6.24 -12.88 -5.45
N PHE A 69 -5.69 -11.92 -4.69
CA PHE A 69 -5.88 -10.50 -5.01
C PHE A 69 -5.21 -10.15 -6.34
N LYS A 70 -5.87 -9.32 -7.16
CA LYS A 70 -5.35 -8.91 -8.49
C LYS A 70 -4.93 -7.46 -8.56
N GLU A 71 -5.39 -6.66 -7.59
CA GLU A 71 -5.02 -5.27 -7.42
C GLU A 71 -4.78 -4.99 -5.94
N ILE A 72 -3.76 -4.20 -5.63
CA ILE A 72 -3.38 -3.84 -4.27
C ILE A 72 -3.39 -2.32 -4.13
N ARG A 73 -4.20 -1.83 -3.20
CA ARG A 73 -4.32 -0.40 -2.86
C ARG A 73 -3.51 -0.11 -1.63
N ILE A 74 -2.49 0.74 -1.77
CA ILE A 74 -1.69 1.16 -0.61
C ILE A 74 -2.41 2.31 0.09
N GLN A 75 -2.71 2.09 1.38
CA GLN A 75 -3.50 2.99 2.23
C GLN A 75 -2.64 3.91 3.10
N ASP A 76 -1.34 4.00 2.81
CA ASP A 76 -0.43 4.89 3.52
C ASP A 76 -0.87 6.35 3.40
N ASP A 77 -0.69 7.11 4.50
CA ASP A 77 -0.84 8.56 4.48
C ASP A 77 0.14 9.20 3.48
N MET A 78 1.37 8.66 3.41
CA MET A 78 2.38 9.08 2.46
C MET A 78 3.45 7.99 2.21
N PHE A 79 3.31 7.25 1.12
CA PHE A 79 4.24 6.18 0.73
C PHE A 79 5.67 6.69 0.48
N SER A 80 5.79 7.88 -0.12
CA SER A 80 7.07 8.49 -0.52
C SER A 80 7.78 9.27 0.59
N THR A 81 7.31 9.26 1.85
CA THR A 81 7.99 9.97 2.96
C THR A 81 9.47 9.59 3.09
N ASN A 82 9.82 8.34 2.80
CA ASN A 82 11.21 7.91 2.66
C ASN A 82 11.43 7.31 1.26
N ILE A 83 11.98 8.12 0.35
CA ILE A 83 12.18 7.73 -1.05
C ILE A 83 13.13 6.55 -1.22
N LYS A 84 14.14 6.42 -0.34
CA LYS A 84 15.08 5.28 -0.36
C LYS A 84 14.34 3.98 -0.07
N ARG A 85 13.43 3.98 0.92
CA ARG A 85 12.56 2.84 1.22
C ARG A 85 11.59 2.54 0.09
N ALA A 86 10.95 3.57 -0.48
CA ALA A 86 10.01 3.40 -1.60
C ALA A 86 10.70 2.73 -2.80
N LYS A 87 11.90 3.19 -3.17
CA LYS A 87 12.73 2.55 -4.20
C LYS A 87 13.08 1.11 -3.85
N ALA A 88 13.52 0.85 -2.62
CA ALA A 88 13.83 -0.51 -2.18
C ALA A 88 12.63 -1.48 -2.27
N ILE A 89 11.40 -1.00 -2.04
CA ILE A 89 10.18 -1.79 -2.25
C ILE A 89 9.99 -2.09 -3.74
N CYS A 90 10.10 -1.07 -4.60
CA CYS A 90 10.00 -1.25 -6.06
C CYS A 90 11.07 -2.19 -6.60
N ASP A 91 12.32 -2.06 -6.17
CA ASP A 91 13.45 -2.90 -6.58
C ASP A 91 13.21 -4.36 -6.19
N GLU A 92 12.70 -4.61 -4.98
CA GLU A 92 12.39 -5.96 -4.51
C GLU A 92 11.18 -6.56 -5.26
N ILE A 93 10.16 -5.77 -5.60
CA ILE A 93 9.05 -6.19 -6.48
C ILE A 93 9.58 -6.62 -7.86
N ILE A 94 10.46 -5.82 -8.46
CA ILE A 94 11.07 -6.10 -9.76
C ILE A 94 11.93 -7.37 -9.68
N LYS A 95 12.75 -7.49 -8.63
CA LYS A 95 13.62 -8.65 -8.39
C LYS A 95 12.81 -9.95 -8.29
N ARG A 96 11.66 -9.95 -7.60
CA ARG A 96 10.75 -11.10 -7.51
C ARG A 96 9.86 -11.29 -8.74
N LYS A 97 9.91 -10.36 -9.70
CA LYS A 97 9.11 -10.36 -10.93
C LYS A 97 7.60 -10.40 -10.67
N LEU A 98 7.15 -9.78 -9.58
CA LEU A 98 5.73 -9.74 -9.23
C LEU A 98 4.99 -8.79 -10.20
N LYS A 99 3.88 -9.27 -10.77
CA LYS A 99 3.06 -8.50 -11.73
C LYS A 99 1.63 -8.36 -11.21
N PHE A 100 1.26 -7.14 -10.87
CA PHE A 100 -0.06 -6.82 -10.31
C PHE A 100 -0.40 -5.35 -10.52
N PHE A 101 -1.67 -5.01 -10.40
CA PHE A 101 -2.10 -3.62 -10.41
C PHE A 101 -1.97 -3.03 -9.00
N TRP A 102 -1.49 -1.80 -8.88
CA TRP A 102 -1.48 -1.13 -7.59
C TRP A 102 -1.66 0.37 -7.72
N THR A 103 -2.15 0.98 -6.65
CA THR A 103 -2.38 2.43 -6.58
C THR A 103 -1.98 2.98 -5.21
N LEU A 104 -1.67 4.27 -5.20
CA LEU A 104 -1.45 5.07 -4.01
C LEU A 104 -2.59 6.10 -3.92
N PHE A 105 -3.36 6.14 -2.83
CA PHE A 105 -4.44 7.13 -2.68
C PHE A 105 -3.91 8.51 -2.30
N ASN A 106 -3.06 8.56 -1.27
CA ASN A 106 -2.49 9.80 -0.73
C ASN A 106 -0.95 9.84 -0.86
N GLY A 107 -0.37 8.80 -1.47
CA GLY A 107 1.01 8.37 -1.21
C GLY A 107 2.14 9.26 -1.73
N ILE A 108 1.85 10.39 -2.37
CA ILE A 108 2.85 11.27 -2.99
C ILE A 108 2.55 12.73 -2.67
N ARG A 109 3.54 13.41 -2.11
CA ARG A 109 3.57 14.88 -2.01
C ARG A 109 4.45 15.42 -3.14
N VAL A 110 3.96 16.44 -3.84
CA VAL A 110 4.56 16.91 -5.10
C VAL A 110 5.96 17.50 -4.92
N ASP A 111 6.24 18.14 -3.80
CA ASP A 111 7.51 18.79 -3.47
C ASP A 111 8.56 17.82 -2.88
N SER A 112 8.23 16.54 -2.72
CA SER A 112 9.08 15.56 -2.04
C SER A 112 9.48 14.37 -2.94
N VAL A 113 9.35 14.52 -4.25
CA VAL A 113 9.68 13.48 -5.27
C VAL A 113 10.73 13.97 -6.25
#